data_AF-A0A225DUV4-F1
#
_entry.id   AF-A0A225DUV4-F1
#
_cell.length_a   1.000
_cell.length_b   1.000
_cell.length_c   1.000
_cell.angle_alpha   90.00
_cell.angle_beta   90.00
_cell.angle_gamma   90.00
#
_symmetry.space_group_name_H-M   'P 1'
#
loop_
_entity.id
_entity.type
_entity.pdbx_description
1 polymer ?
#
loop_
_entity_poly.entity_id
_entity_poly.type
_entity_poly.pdbx_seq_one_letter_code
_entity_poly.pdbx_strand_id
1 'polypeptide(L)'
;MGKVSLPTKSGTLVAMCDDEVEDLTLEMLQVVAGFEGRGRGLANGVRVQFGWSELTLKHVDGEIVVHEPDFAEDPEGGLRDDVTCTVTVSAAMAGTVQAVGVVPVDLRFDDALAIAPGCLEEPDLYLLRSAPRGENSGWFIGPANAPPGSEEAGAEFEGRYVWELLHERPALLAALALPPGYLVLFSGDEMVSVSPPEGEGENPDAAGGAPAE
;
A
#
# COMPACT_ATOMS: atom_id res chain seq x y z
N MET A 1 1.41 -11.42 -19.77
CA MET A 1 2.46 -10.38 -19.70
C MET A 1 2.40 -9.51 -20.95
N GLY A 2 1.65 -8.42 -20.82
CA GLY A 2 1.47 -7.37 -21.80
C GLY A 2 2.50 -6.25 -21.66
N LYS A 3 2.53 -5.38 -22.66
CA LYS A 3 3.33 -4.15 -22.70
C LYS A 3 2.39 -2.97 -22.80
N VAL A 4 2.32 -2.15 -21.75
CA VAL A 4 1.54 -0.92 -21.75
C VAL A 4 2.47 0.25 -22.08
N SER A 5 2.00 1.18 -22.92
CA SER A 5 2.81 2.32 -23.35
C SER A 5 2.04 3.62 -23.39
N LEU A 6 2.73 4.71 -23.06
CA LEU A 6 2.20 6.07 -23.04
C LEU A 6 3.20 7.03 -23.71
N PRO A 7 2.83 7.66 -24.84
CA PRO A 7 3.67 8.70 -25.45
C PRO A 7 3.81 9.94 -24.55
N THR A 8 5.03 10.45 -24.42
CA THR A 8 5.35 11.71 -23.69
C THR A 8 6.21 12.63 -24.58
N LYS A 9 6.55 13.85 -24.12
CA LYS A 9 7.48 14.72 -24.88
C LYS A 9 8.93 14.22 -24.82
N SER A 10 9.26 13.45 -23.80
CA SER A 10 10.60 12.93 -23.50
C SER A 10 10.87 11.57 -24.13
N GLY A 11 9.85 10.89 -24.64
CA GLY A 11 9.92 9.56 -25.25
C GLY A 11 8.65 8.74 -24.99
N THR A 12 8.67 7.46 -25.33
CA THR A 12 7.59 6.53 -24.99
C THR A 12 7.87 5.96 -23.60
N LEU A 13 6.97 6.22 -22.65
CA LEU A 13 6.99 5.59 -21.34
C LEU A 13 6.34 4.21 -21.44
N VAL A 14 6.96 3.20 -20.84
CA VAL A 14 6.61 1.79 -21.01
C VAL A 14 6.65 1.07 -19.67
N ALA A 15 5.73 0.16 -19.43
CA ALA A 15 5.80 -0.82 -18.35
C ALA A 15 5.35 -2.20 -18.86
N MET A 16 5.99 -3.26 -18.38
CA MET A 16 5.48 -4.63 -18.53
C MET A 16 4.55 -4.93 -17.36
N CYS A 17 3.49 -5.68 -17.60
CA CYS A 17 2.59 -6.13 -16.54
C CYS A 17 1.80 -7.37 -16.98
N ASP A 18 1.12 -8.03 -16.05
CA ASP A 18 0.11 -9.02 -16.38
C ASP A 18 -1.14 -8.37 -16.98
N ASP A 19 -1.82 -9.15 -17.83
CA ASP A 19 -2.93 -8.69 -18.67
C ASP A 19 -4.11 -8.17 -17.81
N GLU A 20 -4.25 -8.70 -16.58
CA GLU A 20 -5.32 -8.36 -15.63
C GLU A 20 -5.21 -6.94 -15.07
N VAL A 21 -4.02 -6.31 -15.15
CA VAL A 21 -3.75 -5.00 -14.58
C VAL A 21 -3.33 -3.96 -15.62
N GLU A 22 -3.57 -4.20 -16.91
CA GLU A 22 -3.17 -3.28 -18.00
C GLU A 22 -3.78 -1.88 -17.84
N ASP A 23 -5.08 -1.79 -17.52
CA ASP A 23 -5.77 -0.50 -17.36
C ASP A 23 -5.19 0.30 -16.17
N LEU A 24 -4.97 -0.38 -15.04
CA LEU A 24 -4.36 0.23 -13.85
C LEU A 24 -2.89 0.61 -14.11
N THR A 25 -2.18 -0.17 -14.92
CA THR A 25 -0.82 0.14 -15.35
C THR A 25 -0.80 1.38 -16.22
N LEU A 26 -1.78 1.56 -17.11
CA LEU A 26 -1.91 2.79 -17.90
C LEU A 26 -2.16 4.02 -16.99
N GLU A 27 -2.99 3.90 -15.96
CA GLU A 27 -3.20 4.97 -14.97
C GLU A 27 -1.90 5.31 -14.22
N MET A 28 -1.13 4.30 -13.81
CA MET A 28 0.19 4.49 -13.22
C MET A 28 1.12 5.25 -14.20
N LEU A 29 1.16 4.87 -15.48
CA LEU A 29 1.96 5.58 -16.48
C LEU A 29 1.55 7.04 -16.63
N GLN A 30 0.26 7.37 -16.51
CA GLN A 30 -0.23 8.76 -16.55
C GLN A 30 0.26 9.55 -15.33
N VAL A 31 0.26 8.95 -14.14
CA VAL A 31 0.82 9.57 -12.93
C VAL A 31 2.31 9.85 -13.11
N VAL A 32 3.07 8.86 -13.58
CA VAL A 32 4.52 8.99 -13.85
C VAL A 32 4.78 10.07 -14.92
N ALA A 33 4.01 10.10 -16.01
CA ALA A 33 4.13 11.12 -17.05
C ALA A 33 3.85 12.54 -16.52
N GLY A 34 3.05 12.68 -15.46
CA GLY A 34 2.79 13.95 -14.78
C GLY A 34 4.03 14.61 -14.15
N PHE A 35 5.13 13.87 -13.97
CA PHE A 35 6.42 14.41 -13.54
C PHE A 35 7.20 15.07 -14.67
N GLU A 36 6.79 14.90 -15.94
CA GLU A 36 7.46 15.53 -17.07
C GLU A 36 7.52 17.06 -16.91
N GLY A 37 8.72 17.63 -17.08
CA GLY A 37 8.97 19.07 -16.90
C GLY A 37 9.09 19.53 -15.45
N ARG A 38 9.05 18.63 -14.46
CA ARG A 38 9.28 18.93 -13.04
C ARG A 38 10.61 18.34 -12.57
N GLY A 39 11.49 19.15 -11.98
CA GLY A 39 12.77 18.66 -11.43
C GLY A 39 13.59 17.90 -12.47
N ARG A 40 13.95 16.64 -12.17
CA ARG A 40 14.64 15.74 -13.10
C ARG A 40 13.72 15.08 -14.13
N GLY A 41 12.40 15.25 -14.02
CA GLY A 41 11.40 14.73 -14.94
C GLY A 41 11.52 13.22 -15.14
N LEU A 42 11.49 12.79 -16.41
CA LEU A 42 11.56 11.38 -16.79
C LEU A 42 13.00 10.93 -17.14
N ALA A 43 14.02 11.57 -16.56
CA ALA A 43 15.42 11.22 -16.83
C ALA A 43 15.78 9.80 -16.34
N ASN A 44 16.78 9.19 -16.98
CA ASN A 44 17.29 7.88 -16.57
C ASN A 44 17.75 7.86 -15.10
N GLY A 45 17.36 6.81 -14.38
CA GLY A 45 17.65 6.59 -12.97
C GLY A 45 16.85 7.46 -12.00
N VAL A 46 15.84 8.20 -12.47
CA VAL A 46 14.89 8.88 -11.57
C VAL A 46 14.04 7.84 -10.85
N ARG A 47 13.85 8.06 -9.54
CA ARG A 47 12.98 7.29 -8.67
C ARG A 47 11.70 8.08 -8.39
N VAL A 48 10.55 7.41 -8.45
CA VAL A 48 9.22 8.00 -8.30
C VAL A 48 8.46 7.20 -7.25
N GLN A 49 8.07 7.85 -6.14
CA GLN A 49 7.16 7.23 -5.18
C GLN A 49 5.79 7.03 -5.86
N PHE A 50 5.28 5.80 -5.81
CA PHE A 50 3.97 5.45 -6.32
C PHE A 50 3.27 4.50 -5.34
N GLY A 51 2.27 5.02 -4.62
CA GLY A 51 1.61 4.28 -3.55
C GLY A 51 2.62 3.80 -2.53
N TRP A 52 2.66 2.49 -2.31
CA TRP A 52 3.53 1.81 -1.36
C TRP A 52 4.97 1.57 -1.85
N SER A 53 5.26 1.78 -3.15
CA SER A 53 6.51 1.40 -3.80
C SER A 53 7.30 2.61 -4.34
N GLU A 54 8.55 2.38 -4.74
CA GLU A 54 9.40 3.35 -5.43
C GLU A 54 9.78 2.82 -6.82
N LEU A 55 9.18 3.39 -7.86
CA LEU A 55 9.44 3.03 -9.25
C LEU A 55 10.73 3.67 -9.74
N THR A 56 11.54 2.95 -10.52
CA THR A 56 12.76 3.47 -11.14
C THR A 56 12.63 3.55 -12.66
N LEU A 57 12.92 4.72 -13.22
CA LEU A 57 12.91 4.92 -14.68
C LEU A 57 14.26 4.50 -15.29
N LYS A 58 14.24 3.63 -16.30
CA LYS A 58 15.42 3.22 -17.07
C LYS A 58 15.24 3.56 -18.54
N HIS A 59 16.27 4.08 -19.18
CA HIS A 59 16.25 4.35 -20.62
C HIS A 59 16.88 3.17 -21.35
N VAL A 60 16.08 2.47 -22.16
CA VAL A 60 16.48 1.25 -22.89
C VAL A 60 16.00 1.37 -24.33
N ASP A 61 16.90 1.26 -25.30
CA ASP A 61 16.58 1.27 -26.74
C ASP A 61 15.66 2.41 -27.23
N GLY A 62 15.74 3.58 -26.60
CA GLY A 62 14.94 4.77 -26.94
C GLY A 62 13.58 4.84 -26.24
N GLU A 63 13.26 3.88 -25.37
CA GLU A 63 12.09 3.87 -24.50
C GLU A 63 12.47 4.24 -23.06
N ILE A 64 11.49 4.73 -22.30
CA ILE A 64 11.60 4.99 -20.86
C ILE A 64 10.84 3.87 -20.17
N VAL A 65 11.54 2.86 -19.70
CA VAL A 65 10.98 1.67 -19.07
C VAL A 65 10.86 1.88 -17.57
N VAL A 66 9.65 1.73 -17.04
CA VAL A 66 9.35 1.80 -15.60
C VAL A 66 9.69 0.45 -14.98
N HIS A 67 10.52 0.47 -13.95
CA HIS A 67 10.87 -0.71 -13.16
C HIS A 67 10.31 -0.56 -11.76
N GLU A 68 9.91 -1.67 -11.15
CA GLU A 68 9.67 -1.76 -9.71
C GLU A 68 10.84 -2.45 -9.00
N PRO A 69 10.93 -2.34 -7.67
CA PRO A 69 11.83 -3.17 -6.88
C PRO A 69 11.60 -4.66 -7.15
N ASP A 70 12.66 -5.45 -7.11
CA ASP A 70 12.51 -6.91 -7.20
C ASP A 70 12.00 -7.47 -5.87
N PHE A 71 10.68 -7.42 -5.70
CA PHE A 71 10.05 -7.90 -4.47
C PHE A 71 10.27 -9.39 -4.20
N ALA A 72 10.67 -10.19 -5.19
CA ALA A 72 10.83 -11.65 -5.01
C ALA A 72 12.22 -12.04 -4.50
N GLU A 73 13.26 -11.29 -4.87
CA GLU A 73 14.66 -11.64 -4.57
C GLU A 73 15.42 -10.55 -3.79
N ASP A 74 15.41 -9.30 -4.28
CA ASP A 74 16.17 -8.19 -3.70
C ASP A 74 15.39 -6.87 -3.83
N PRO A 75 14.48 -6.57 -2.88
CA PRO A 75 13.65 -5.37 -2.92
C PRO A 75 14.42 -4.06 -2.70
N GLU A 76 15.66 -4.10 -2.18
CA GLU A 76 16.44 -2.89 -1.91
C GLU A 76 17.38 -2.53 -3.07
N GLY A 77 17.98 -3.53 -3.71
CA GLY A 77 18.97 -3.37 -4.77
C GLY A 77 18.51 -3.82 -6.16
N GLY A 78 17.58 -4.77 -6.22
CA GLY A 78 17.06 -5.39 -7.42
C GLY A 78 15.96 -4.56 -8.09
N LEU A 79 15.89 -4.65 -9.41
CA LEU A 79 14.87 -3.99 -10.22
C LEU A 79 14.37 -4.96 -11.29
N ARG A 80 13.06 -4.99 -11.50
CA ARG A 80 12.39 -5.73 -12.58
C ARG A 80 11.57 -4.77 -13.45
N ASP A 81 11.46 -5.07 -14.74
CA ASP A 81 10.71 -4.26 -15.72
C ASP A 81 9.21 -4.57 -15.77
N ASP A 82 8.74 -5.46 -14.89
CA ASP A 82 7.35 -5.85 -14.71
C ASP A 82 6.80 -5.24 -13.42
N VAL A 83 5.81 -4.36 -13.54
CA VAL A 83 5.21 -3.57 -12.45
C VAL A 83 3.97 -4.20 -11.81
N THR A 84 3.67 -5.46 -12.13
CA THR A 84 2.43 -6.13 -11.72
C THR A 84 2.23 -6.08 -10.20
N CYS A 85 3.29 -6.29 -9.42
CA CYS A 85 3.19 -6.31 -7.97
C CYS A 85 2.78 -4.93 -7.43
N THR A 86 3.51 -3.88 -7.83
CA THR A 86 3.26 -2.51 -7.38
C THR A 86 1.83 -2.08 -7.69
N VAL A 87 1.37 -2.32 -8.92
CA VAL A 87 0.04 -1.91 -9.37
C VAL A 87 -1.06 -2.70 -8.65
N THR A 88 -0.91 -4.02 -8.51
CA THR A 88 -1.89 -4.89 -7.84
C THR A 88 -2.08 -4.49 -6.38
N VAL A 89 -0.98 -4.32 -5.64
CA VAL A 89 -1.04 -3.92 -4.22
C VAL A 89 -1.60 -2.51 -4.06
N SER A 90 -1.18 -1.57 -4.91
CA SER A 90 -1.71 -0.20 -4.89
C SER A 90 -3.22 -0.17 -5.14
N ALA A 91 -3.72 -1.00 -6.07
CA ALA A 91 -5.14 -1.12 -6.36
C ALA A 91 -5.92 -1.74 -5.19
N ALA A 92 -5.38 -2.78 -4.54
CA ALA A 92 -6.00 -3.39 -3.36
C ALA A 92 -6.11 -2.38 -2.20
N MET A 93 -5.04 -1.62 -1.93
CA MET A 93 -5.03 -0.55 -0.92
C MET A 93 -6.04 0.56 -1.26
N ALA A 94 -6.05 1.01 -2.51
CA ALA A 94 -6.98 2.03 -2.97
C ALA A 94 -8.43 1.58 -2.85
N GLY A 95 -8.72 0.32 -3.20
CA GLY A 95 -10.05 -0.29 -3.06
C GLY A 95 -10.55 -0.27 -1.62
N THR A 96 -9.71 -0.68 -0.66
CA THR A 96 -10.06 -0.63 0.77
C THR A 96 -10.35 0.79 1.24
N VAL A 97 -9.45 1.73 0.94
CA VAL A 97 -9.57 3.12 1.36
C VAL A 97 -10.81 3.79 0.75
N GLN A 98 -11.12 3.50 -0.51
CA GLN A 98 -12.32 3.98 -1.19
C GLN A 98 -13.59 3.38 -0.57
N ALA A 99 -13.60 2.09 -0.25
CA ALA A 99 -14.74 1.42 0.36
C ALA A 99 -15.06 1.98 1.76
N VAL A 100 -14.02 2.33 2.53
CA VAL A 100 -14.14 2.93 3.87
C VAL A 100 -14.44 4.44 3.79
N GLY A 101 -14.03 5.12 2.72
CA GLY A 101 -14.29 6.54 2.51
C GLY A 101 -13.31 7.46 3.25
N VAL A 102 -12.06 7.05 3.39
CA VAL A 102 -11.01 7.82 4.09
C VAL A 102 -9.91 8.32 3.15
N VAL A 103 -9.10 9.24 3.64
CA VAL A 103 -7.86 9.64 2.96
C VAL A 103 -6.77 8.63 3.33
N PRO A 104 -6.05 8.05 2.35
CA PRO A 104 -4.99 7.11 2.66
C PRO A 104 -3.82 7.81 3.38
N VAL A 105 -3.10 7.06 4.22
CA VAL A 105 -1.82 7.49 4.78
C VAL A 105 -0.69 6.73 4.10
N ASP A 106 0.35 7.46 3.73
CA ASP A 106 1.53 6.89 3.07
C ASP A 106 2.12 5.72 3.87
N LEU A 107 2.56 4.72 3.11
CA LEU A 107 3.26 3.53 3.56
C LEU A 107 4.36 3.27 2.54
N ARG A 108 5.49 2.72 2.96
CA ARG A 108 6.53 2.25 2.06
C ARG A 108 6.75 0.75 2.22
N PHE A 109 7.19 0.12 1.14
CA PHE A 109 7.51 -1.31 1.12
C PHE A 109 8.60 -1.69 2.12
N ASP A 110 9.49 -0.75 2.43
CA ASP A 110 10.59 -0.86 3.39
C ASP A 110 10.24 -0.38 4.81
N ASP A 111 8.97 -0.03 5.07
CA ASP A 111 8.53 0.25 6.44
C ASP A 111 8.42 -1.06 7.26
N ALA A 112 8.76 -0.99 8.53
CA ALA A 112 8.65 -2.09 9.48
C ALA A 112 7.23 -2.23 10.07
N LEU A 113 6.81 -3.48 10.21
CA LEU A 113 5.62 -3.99 10.86
C LEU A 113 6.03 -4.66 12.17
N ALA A 114 5.19 -4.55 13.20
CA ALA A 114 5.31 -5.34 14.41
C ALA A 114 4.32 -6.51 14.35
N ILE A 115 4.82 -7.74 14.50
CA ILE A 115 4.00 -8.96 14.37
C ILE A 115 4.15 -9.79 15.64
N ALA A 116 3.02 -10.26 16.19
CA ALA A 116 3.05 -11.23 17.28
C ALA A 116 3.66 -12.56 16.80
N PRO A 117 4.50 -13.24 17.59
CA PRO A 117 5.20 -14.44 17.13
C PRO A 117 4.25 -15.52 16.58
N GLY A 118 4.57 -16.06 15.40
CA GLY A 118 3.76 -17.07 14.71
C GLY A 118 2.39 -16.60 14.19
N CYS A 119 2.03 -15.32 14.33
CA CYS A 119 0.68 -14.84 14.03
C CYS A 119 0.30 -14.93 12.55
N LEU A 120 1.26 -14.87 11.62
CA LEU A 120 0.95 -14.95 10.20
C LEU A 120 0.42 -16.34 9.77
N GLU A 121 0.71 -17.38 10.56
CA GLU A 121 0.21 -18.75 10.35
C GLU A 121 -1.23 -18.96 10.86
N GLU A 122 -1.73 -18.06 11.72
CA GLU A 122 -3.06 -18.18 12.32
C GLU A 122 -4.17 -17.79 11.33
N PRO A 123 -5.29 -18.52 11.23
CA PRO A 123 -6.35 -18.18 10.28
C PRO A 123 -6.97 -16.82 10.58
N ASP A 124 -7.21 -16.49 11.85
CA ASP A 124 -7.91 -15.27 12.25
C ASP A 124 -6.94 -14.32 12.96
N LEU A 125 -6.83 -13.10 12.44
CA LEU A 125 -5.92 -12.08 12.96
C LEU A 125 -6.55 -10.69 12.95
N TYR A 126 -5.94 -9.78 13.69
CA TYR A 126 -6.24 -8.36 13.62
C TYR A 126 -5.02 -7.54 13.23
N LEU A 127 -5.27 -6.43 12.56
CA LEU A 127 -4.30 -5.38 12.29
C LEU A 127 -4.73 -4.13 13.05
N LEU A 128 -3.83 -3.56 13.85
CA LEU A 128 -4.06 -2.31 14.57
C LEU A 128 -3.10 -1.24 14.05
N ARG A 129 -3.63 -0.09 13.61
CA ARG A 129 -2.81 1.04 13.17
C ARG A 129 -2.61 2.04 14.30
N SER A 130 -1.37 2.18 14.76
CA SER A 130 -0.87 3.29 15.55
C SER A 130 -0.23 4.37 14.66
N ALA A 131 0.11 5.52 15.25
CA ALA A 131 0.85 6.55 14.54
C ALA A 131 2.26 6.05 14.14
N PRO A 132 2.69 6.21 12.88
CA PRO A 132 4.01 5.80 12.42
C PRO A 132 5.14 6.56 13.16
N ARG A 133 6.30 5.91 13.33
CA ARG A 133 7.48 6.49 14.00
C ARG A 133 8.77 6.00 13.35
N GLY A 134 9.46 6.89 12.64
CA GLY A 134 10.68 6.53 11.91
C GLY A 134 10.36 5.48 10.85
N GLU A 135 11.12 4.39 10.83
CA GLU A 135 10.90 3.24 9.94
C GLU A 135 9.75 2.33 10.39
N ASN A 136 9.18 2.54 11.59
CA ASN A 136 8.02 1.79 12.03
C ASN A 136 6.74 2.37 11.40
N SER A 137 6.06 1.57 10.58
CA SER A 137 4.80 1.92 9.91
C SER A 137 3.67 2.29 10.87
N GLY A 138 3.77 1.87 12.14
CA GLY A 138 2.71 1.93 13.13
C GLY A 138 1.72 0.77 13.04
N TRP A 139 1.89 -0.18 12.11
CA TRP A 139 1.07 -1.38 12.06
C TRP A 139 1.53 -2.44 13.05
N PHE A 140 0.57 -2.99 13.76
CA PHE A 140 0.71 -4.19 14.56
C PHE A 140 -0.21 -5.30 14.02
N ILE A 141 0.28 -6.54 13.99
CA ILE A 141 -0.47 -7.73 13.59
C ILE A 141 -0.50 -8.71 14.77
N GLY A 142 -1.70 -9.07 15.23
CA GLY A 142 -1.90 -9.98 16.36
C GLY A 142 -3.03 -10.98 16.13
N PRO A 143 -3.09 -12.06 16.92
CA PRO A 143 -4.12 -13.08 16.74
C PRO A 143 -5.48 -12.56 17.20
N ALA A 144 -6.55 -12.90 16.49
CA ALA A 144 -7.90 -12.37 16.76
C ALA A 144 -8.47 -12.79 18.13
N ASN A 145 -7.90 -13.82 18.75
CA ASN A 145 -8.30 -14.33 20.06
C ASN A 145 -7.64 -13.57 21.25
N ALA A 146 -6.72 -12.64 20.97
CA ALA A 146 -6.12 -11.77 21.96
C ALA A 146 -6.76 -10.37 21.92
N PRO A 147 -6.99 -9.70 23.07
CA PRO A 147 -7.50 -8.35 23.06
C PRO A 147 -6.54 -7.40 22.30
N PRO A 148 -7.04 -6.56 21.37
CA PRO A 148 -6.23 -5.54 20.73
C PRO A 148 -5.59 -4.60 21.75
N GLY A 149 -4.29 -4.33 21.64
CA GLY A 149 -3.58 -3.42 22.53
C GLY A 149 -3.29 -3.97 23.94
N SER A 150 -3.54 -5.26 24.19
CA SER A 150 -3.14 -5.90 25.45
C SER A 150 -1.72 -6.46 25.40
N GLU A 151 -0.84 -5.92 24.55
CA GLU A 151 0.53 -6.40 24.49
C GLU A 151 1.21 -6.18 25.84
N GLU A 152 1.71 -7.25 26.45
CA GLU A 152 2.41 -7.16 27.72
C GLU A 152 3.67 -6.31 27.54
N ALA A 153 3.95 -5.44 28.51
CA ALA A 153 5.18 -4.66 28.51
C ALA A 153 6.39 -5.61 28.53
N GLY A 154 7.09 -5.71 27.39
CA GLY A 154 8.20 -6.65 27.19
C GLY A 154 7.87 -7.87 26.32
N ALA A 155 6.69 -7.93 25.70
CA ALA A 155 6.39 -8.92 24.67
C ALA A 155 7.43 -8.87 23.53
N GLU A 156 7.91 -10.04 23.13
CA GLU A 156 8.79 -10.16 21.96
C GLU A 156 7.93 -10.05 20.70
N PHE A 157 8.31 -9.14 19.81
CA PHE A 157 7.66 -8.96 18.51
C PHE A 157 8.63 -9.36 17.40
N GLU A 158 8.08 -9.91 16.34
CA GLU A 158 8.79 -10.12 15.11
C GLU A 158 8.68 -8.84 14.26
N GLY A 159 9.83 -8.21 14.00
CA GLY A 159 9.93 -7.16 12.99
C GLY A 159 9.90 -7.78 11.60
N ARG A 160 9.04 -7.26 10.73
CA ARG A 160 9.01 -7.58 9.30
C ARG A 160 8.87 -6.32 8.48
N TYR A 161 9.40 -6.28 7.27
CA TYR A 161 9.10 -5.23 6.32
C TYR A 161 7.76 -5.48 5.63
N VAL A 162 7.12 -4.41 5.15
CA VAL A 162 5.84 -4.51 4.42
C VAL A 162 5.94 -5.46 3.22
N TRP A 163 7.04 -5.41 2.47
CA TRP A 163 7.24 -6.28 1.31
C TRP A 163 7.28 -7.77 1.67
N GLU A 164 7.68 -8.15 2.90
CA GLU A 164 7.75 -9.56 3.30
C GLU A 164 6.35 -10.21 3.34
N LEU A 165 5.30 -9.42 3.61
CA LEU A 165 3.92 -9.89 3.57
C LEU A 165 3.48 -10.36 2.18
N LEU A 166 4.14 -9.95 1.09
CA LEU A 166 3.84 -10.45 -0.26
C LEU A 166 3.99 -11.97 -0.35
N HIS A 167 4.97 -12.52 0.36
CA HIS A 167 5.30 -13.94 0.32
C HIS A 167 4.54 -14.75 1.37
N GLU A 168 4.29 -14.12 2.51
CA GLU A 168 3.68 -14.79 3.65
C GLU A 168 2.15 -14.70 3.63
N ARG A 169 1.60 -13.49 3.44
CA ARG A 169 0.16 -13.24 3.50
C ARG A 169 -0.27 -11.97 2.76
N PRO A 170 -0.29 -12.00 1.41
CA PRO A 170 -0.46 -10.80 0.58
C PRO A 170 -1.80 -10.09 0.79
N ALA A 171 -2.85 -10.82 1.20
CA ALA A 171 -4.17 -10.23 1.45
C ALA A 171 -4.16 -9.12 2.50
N LEU A 172 -3.21 -9.15 3.46
CA LEU A 172 -3.10 -8.14 4.52
C LEU A 172 -2.70 -6.77 3.99
N LEU A 173 -1.98 -6.72 2.86
CA LEU A 173 -1.49 -5.48 2.26
C LEU A 173 -2.63 -4.52 1.93
N ALA A 174 -3.82 -5.03 1.59
CA ALA A 174 -4.99 -4.23 1.26
C ALA A 174 -5.41 -3.28 2.38
N ALA A 175 -5.10 -3.59 3.64
CA ALA A 175 -5.45 -2.75 4.79
C ALA A 175 -4.45 -1.61 5.04
N LEU A 176 -3.21 -1.71 4.53
CA LEU A 176 -2.10 -0.97 5.13
C LEU A 176 -2.06 0.54 4.82
N ALA A 177 -2.89 0.99 3.88
CA ALA A 177 -3.09 2.41 3.58
C ALA A 177 -4.08 3.10 4.54
N LEU A 178 -4.74 2.36 5.44
CA LEU A 178 -5.67 2.93 6.41
C LEU A 178 -4.96 3.87 7.42
N PRO A 179 -5.60 4.98 7.82
CA PRO A 179 -5.05 5.92 8.80
C PRO A 179 -4.83 5.31 10.20
N PRO A 180 -4.02 5.98 11.04
CA PRO A 180 -3.95 5.67 12.47
C PRO A 180 -5.30 5.62 13.16
N GLY A 181 -5.43 4.68 14.09
CA GLY A 181 -6.64 4.44 14.87
C GLY A 181 -7.50 3.28 14.37
N TYR A 182 -7.28 2.81 13.15
CA TYR A 182 -8.07 1.72 12.57
C TYR A 182 -7.71 0.35 13.14
N LEU A 183 -8.73 -0.48 13.34
CA LEU A 183 -8.62 -1.90 13.66
C LEU A 183 -9.28 -2.71 12.54
N VAL A 184 -8.53 -3.62 11.93
CA VAL A 184 -9.01 -4.50 10.86
C VAL A 184 -8.98 -5.94 11.34
N LEU A 185 -10.02 -6.71 11.05
CA LEU A 185 -10.09 -8.14 11.33
C LEU A 185 -10.02 -8.91 10.01
N PHE A 186 -9.23 -9.98 10.00
CA PHE A 186 -9.18 -10.94 8.91
C PHE A 186 -9.60 -12.33 9.39
N SER A 187 -10.26 -13.07 8.50
CA SER A 187 -10.46 -14.52 8.61
C SER A 187 -9.94 -15.17 7.33
N GLY A 188 -8.85 -15.92 7.45
CA GLY A 188 -8.03 -16.33 6.31
C GLY A 188 -7.50 -15.11 5.56
N ASP A 189 -7.82 -15.03 4.27
CA ASP A 189 -7.47 -13.91 3.39
C ASP A 189 -8.61 -12.89 3.23
N GLU A 190 -9.74 -13.09 3.92
CA GLU A 190 -10.89 -12.20 3.85
C GLU A 190 -10.82 -11.13 4.94
N MET A 191 -10.90 -9.87 4.53
CA MET A 191 -11.07 -8.74 5.44
C MET A 191 -12.52 -8.68 5.91
N VAL A 192 -12.80 -9.18 7.12
CA VAL A 192 -14.16 -9.36 7.64
C VAL A 192 -14.71 -8.13 8.35
N SER A 193 -13.85 -7.25 8.86
CA SER A 193 -14.27 -6.02 9.54
C SER A 193 -13.20 -4.93 9.47
N VAL A 194 -13.63 -3.69 9.31
CA VAL A 194 -12.81 -2.48 9.44
C VAL A 194 -13.49 -1.54 10.42
N SER A 195 -12.85 -1.28 11.55
CA SER A 195 -13.38 -0.44 12.62
C SER A 195 -12.58 0.86 12.69
N PRO A 196 -13.25 2.03 12.70
CA PRO A 196 -12.57 3.30 12.89
C PRO A 196 -12.03 3.43 14.33
N PRO A 197 -11.17 4.42 14.61
CA PRO A 197 -10.76 4.73 15.98
C PRO A 197 -11.96 4.96 16.90
N GLU A 198 -11.91 4.41 18.12
CA GLU A 198 -12.87 4.73 19.17
C GLU A 198 -12.82 6.24 19.47
N GLY A 199 -13.85 6.98 19.04
CA GLY A 199 -13.92 8.44 19.22
C GLY A 199 -14.61 9.22 18.09
N GLU A 200 -14.86 8.62 16.93
CA GLU A 200 -15.70 9.22 15.87
C GLU A 200 -17.07 8.54 15.79
N GLY A 201 -17.75 8.45 16.93
CA GLY A 201 -19.18 8.18 16.97
C GLY A 201 -19.95 9.50 16.77
N GLU A 202 -20.70 9.58 15.67
CA GLU A 202 -21.86 10.46 15.45
C GLU A 202 -21.75 11.91 15.96
N ASN A 203 -21.65 12.87 15.04
CA ASN A 203 -22.19 14.20 15.30
C ASN A 203 -23.73 14.11 15.17
N PRO A 204 -24.53 14.16 16.25
CA PRO A 204 -25.98 14.01 16.14
C PRO A 204 -26.69 15.31 15.74
N ASP A 205 -25.98 16.40 15.44
CA ASP A 205 -26.56 17.74 15.29
C ASP A 205 -26.84 18.16 13.82
N ALA A 206 -27.22 17.21 12.97
CA ALA A 206 -27.83 17.48 11.67
C ALA A 206 -29.35 17.27 11.71
N ALA A 207 -30.04 17.71 12.76
CA ALA A 207 -31.49 17.77 12.82
C ALA A 207 -31.96 19.00 13.60
N GLY A 208 -31.95 20.16 12.95
CA GLY A 208 -32.44 21.41 13.52
C GLY A 208 -32.92 22.44 12.50
N GLY A 209 -33.35 21.98 11.32
CA GLY A 209 -33.98 22.83 10.32
C GLY A 209 -35.50 22.75 10.42
N ALA A 210 -36.09 23.61 11.25
CA ALA A 210 -37.50 23.97 11.14
C ALA A 210 -37.66 25.47 11.45
N PRO A 211 -38.09 26.31 10.50
CA PRO A 211 -38.66 27.59 10.85
C PRO A 211 -40.12 27.38 11.22
N ALA A 212 -40.51 27.83 12.42
CA ALA A 212 -41.91 28.01 12.77
C ALA A 212 -42.18 29.52 12.90
N GLU A 213 -43.03 29.98 11.97
CA GLU A 213 -43.88 31.18 11.93
C GLU A 213 -43.27 32.59 11.96
#